data_AF-A0A957PAE9-F1
#
_entry.id   AF-A0A957PAE9-F1
#
_cell.length_a   1.000
_cell.length_b   1.000
_cell.length_c   1.000
_cell.angle_alpha   90.00
_cell.angle_beta   90.00
_cell.angle_gamma   90.00
#
_symmetry.space_group_name_H-M   'P 1'
#
loop_
_entity.id
_entity.type
_entity.pdbx_description
1 polymer ?
#
loop_
_entity_poly.entity_id
_entity_poly.type
_entity_poly.pdbx_seq_one_letter_code
_entity_poly.pdbx_strand_id
1 'polypeptide(L)'
;ACRERIRIYRATASALPHAVEPGRPYRAGHTAATSQRSMEPEAWAACARVLVETWGFKALKAHFGPGEGLEATNQIDRWAEIFAAIKTAAGPAVDVAVDIHNPHPRVAMQMIAALEPLRPLFIEEPMPVERVDILDQIAQSTRAPIAAGERWMGKWVFFDALRKGALAVVQPDLAHAGGITECKKIAAMAEAAYAKVALHAPLSPVALAASIALDACLPNFLVQEHNEVNDWRENGKTFIGKGYLKHPFVLDEDGCVAVSQAPGLGIEIDMDGLRDIMRHPWSAQRG
;
A
#
# COMPACT_ATOMS: atom_id res chain seq x y z
N ALA A 1 -1.13 -24.99 1.96
CA ALA A 1 -0.16 -24.96 0.84
C ALA A 1 0.41 -23.55 0.77
N CYS A 2 1.71 -23.40 0.52
CA CYS A 2 2.30 -22.08 0.27
C CYS A 2 1.83 -21.57 -1.09
N ARG A 3 1.66 -20.24 -1.23
CA ARG A 3 1.35 -19.61 -2.50
C ARG A 3 2.58 -19.61 -3.40
N GLU A 4 2.37 -19.80 -4.70
CA GLU A 4 3.41 -19.70 -5.73
C GLU A 4 3.52 -18.28 -6.30
N ARG A 5 2.47 -17.47 -6.13
CA ARG A 5 2.37 -16.11 -6.63
C ARG A 5 1.70 -15.21 -5.60
N ILE A 6 2.17 -13.96 -5.49
CA ILE A 6 1.65 -12.95 -4.57
C ILE A 6 1.02 -11.81 -5.36
N ARG A 7 -0.25 -11.52 -5.08
CA ARG A 7 -0.96 -10.40 -5.68
C ARG A 7 -0.41 -9.09 -5.11
N ILE A 8 -0.03 -8.17 -5.99
CA ILE A 8 0.52 -6.87 -5.63
C ILE A 8 -0.55 -5.80 -5.86
N TYR A 9 -0.75 -4.89 -4.91
CA TYR A 9 -1.43 -3.63 -5.20
C TYR A 9 -0.42 -2.51 -5.41
N ARG A 10 -0.84 -1.51 -6.19
CA ARG A 10 -0.06 -0.31 -6.44
C ARG A 10 -0.76 0.94 -5.94
N ALA A 11 -0.04 1.79 -5.21
CA ALA A 11 -0.58 3.10 -4.85
C ALA A 11 -0.88 3.94 -6.10
N THR A 12 -2.06 4.57 -6.13
CA THR A 12 -2.49 5.52 -7.15
C THR A 12 -2.58 6.93 -6.57
N ALA A 13 -2.31 7.92 -7.42
CA ALA A 13 -2.24 9.34 -7.08
C ALA A 13 -2.78 10.20 -8.24
N SER A 14 -2.79 11.52 -8.08
CA SER A 14 -3.16 12.44 -9.16
C SER A 14 -2.13 12.53 -10.29
N ALA A 15 -0.87 12.17 -10.02
CA ALA A 15 0.20 12.17 -11.01
C ALA A 15 0.24 10.83 -11.74
N LEU A 16 0.48 10.87 -13.06
CA LEU A 16 0.65 9.65 -13.84
C LEU A 16 1.89 8.87 -13.37
N PRO A 17 1.83 7.52 -13.39
CA PRO A 17 2.99 6.71 -13.11
C PRO A 17 4.05 6.94 -14.21
N HIS A 18 5.32 6.92 -13.81
CA HIS A 18 6.45 7.13 -14.69
C HIS A 18 7.50 6.06 -14.41
N ALA A 19 8.29 5.71 -15.44
CA ALA A 19 9.44 4.86 -15.26
C ALA A 19 10.61 5.69 -14.74
N VAL A 20 11.36 5.13 -13.79
CA VAL A 20 12.63 5.70 -13.32
C VAL A 20 13.74 4.88 -13.97
N GLU A 21 14.67 5.54 -14.67
CA GLU A 21 15.81 4.85 -15.27
C GLU A 21 16.56 4.02 -14.20
N PRO A 22 16.92 2.75 -14.49
CA PRO A 22 17.65 1.93 -13.54
C PRO A 22 18.95 2.61 -13.07
N GLY A 23 19.20 2.59 -11.75
CA GLY A 23 20.35 3.24 -11.13
C GLY A 23 20.15 4.72 -10.77
N ARG A 24 19.01 5.32 -11.15
CA ARG A 24 18.66 6.68 -10.70
C ARG A 24 17.99 6.67 -9.33
N PRO A 25 18.09 7.79 -8.57
CA PRO A 25 17.22 8.03 -7.44
C PRO A 25 15.76 7.94 -7.84
N TYR A 26 14.96 7.46 -6.91
CA TYR A 26 13.54 7.19 -7.03
C TYR A 26 12.71 8.28 -7.74
N ARG A 27 13.08 9.55 -7.61
CA ARG A 27 12.37 10.67 -8.25
C ARG A 27 13.29 11.62 -9.00
N ALA A 28 14.28 11.09 -9.71
CA ALA A 28 15.12 11.91 -10.58
C ALA A 28 14.24 12.78 -11.52
N GLY A 29 14.22 14.09 -11.29
CA GLY A 29 13.44 15.05 -12.09
C GLY A 29 12.06 15.45 -11.55
N HIS A 30 11.60 14.94 -10.39
CA HIS A 30 10.41 15.53 -9.74
C HIS A 30 10.77 16.85 -9.06
N THR A 31 9.86 17.81 -9.16
CA THR A 31 9.98 19.12 -8.52
C THR A 31 8.87 19.29 -7.49
N ALA A 32 8.99 20.28 -6.59
CA ALA A 32 7.89 20.64 -5.69
C ALA A 32 6.58 20.96 -6.45
N ALA A 33 6.66 21.46 -7.69
CA ALA A 33 5.49 21.75 -8.54
C ALA A 33 4.77 20.47 -9.03
N THR A 34 5.48 19.35 -9.21
CA THR A 34 4.87 18.05 -9.53
C THR A 34 4.40 17.28 -8.30
N SER A 35 4.66 17.81 -7.09
CA SER A 35 4.32 17.17 -5.82
C SER A 35 2.95 17.57 -5.25
N GLN A 36 2.37 18.68 -5.71
CA GLN A 36 1.02 19.09 -5.32
C GLN A 36 0.00 18.11 -5.91
N ARG A 37 -0.71 17.40 -5.03
CA ARG A 37 -1.80 16.52 -5.44
C ARG A 37 -2.95 17.36 -5.97
N SER A 38 -3.32 17.11 -7.21
CA SER A 38 -4.56 17.64 -7.77
C SER A 38 -5.75 16.97 -7.07
N MET A 39 -6.77 17.76 -6.76
CA MET A 39 -8.07 17.24 -6.32
C MET A 39 -9.02 17.05 -7.50
N GLU A 40 -8.53 16.93 -8.74
CA GLU A 40 -9.37 16.67 -9.92
C GLU A 40 -9.58 15.17 -10.14
N PRO A 41 -10.82 14.63 -10.06
CA PRO A 41 -11.12 13.22 -10.25
C PRO A 41 -10.59 12.65 -11.56
N GLU A 42 -10.60 13.44 -12.64
CA GLU A 42 -10.11 13.01 -13.95
C GLU A 42 -8.61 12.67 -13.94
N ALA A 43 -7.80 13.42 -13.18
CA ALA A 43 -6.37 13.14 -13.07
C ALA A 43 -6.10 11.80 -12.38
N TRP A 44 -6.86 11.51 -11.32
CA TRP A 44 -6.77 10.23 -10.60
C TRP A 44 -7.33 9.07 -11.42
N ALA A 45 -8.42 9.29 -12.16
CA ALA A 45 -8.99 8.31 -13.08
C ALA A 45 -8.00 7.96 -14.19
N ALA A 46 -7.34 8.95 -14.79
CA ALA A 46 -6.30 8.74 -15.79
C ALA A 46 -5.13 7.92 -15.23
N CYS A 47 -4.65 8.25 -14.03
CA CYS A 47 -3.60 7.48 -13.36
C CYS A 47 -4.02 6.02 -13.11
N ALA A 48 -5.21 5.80 -12.55
CA ALA A 48 -5.75 4.47 -12.30
C ALA A 48 -5.84 3.63 -13.59
N ARG A 49 -6.34 4.23 -14.67
CA ARG A 49 -6.42 3.58 -15.99
C ARG A 49 -5.04 3.16 -16.50
N VAL A 50 -4.06 4.06 -16.44
CA VAL A 50 -2.68 3.76 -16.87
C VAL A 50 -2.08 2.64 -16.02
N LEU A 51 -2.26 2.66 -14.70
CA LEU A 51 -1.76 1.60 -13.81
C LEU A 51 -2.35 0.21 -14.16
N VAL A 52 -3.62 0.15 -14.53
CA VAL A 52 -4.29 -1.11 -14.88
C VAL A 52 -3.94 -1.56 -16.29
N GLU A 53 -4.10 -0.69 -17.29
CA GLU A 53 -3.98 -1.04 -18.72
C GLU A 53 -2.53 -1.13 -19.18
N THR A 54 -1.68 -0.23 -18.68
CA THR A 54 -0.28 -0.11 -19.14
C THR A 54 0.67 -0.86 -18.22
N TRP A 55 0.52 -0.69 -16.90
CA TRP A 55 1.43 -1.30 -15.91
C TRP A 55 1.00 -2.68 -15.44
N GLY A 56 -0.26 -3.07 -15.66
CA GLY A 56 -0.74 -4.44 -15.44
C GLY A 56 -1.25 -4.74 -14.03
N PHE A 57 -1.37 -3.74 -13.15
CA PHE A 57 -1.84 -3.97 -11.79
C PHE A 57 -3.34 -4.32 -11.76
N LYS A 58 -3.72 -5.25 -10.86
CA LYS A 58 -5.11 -5.71 -10.66
C LYS A 58 -5.66 -5.37 -9.26
N ALA A 59 -4.89 -4.65 -8.47
CA ALA A 59 -5.33 -4.03 -7.23
C ALA A 59 -4.64 -2.65 -7.08
N LEU A 60 -5.38 -1.66 -6.61
CA LEU A 60 -4.88 -0.30 -6.40
C LEU A 60 -5.16 0.17 -4.98
N LYS A 61 -4.38 1.12 -4.48
CA LYS A 61 -4.67 1.86 -3.24
C LYS A 61 -4.62 3.37 -3.49
N ALA A 62 -5.75 4.05 -3.35
CA ALA A 62 -5.80 5.50 -3.41
C ALA A 62 -5.28 6.09 -2.10
N HIS A 63 -4.35 7.02 -2.15
CA HIS A 63 -3.75 7.58 -0.95
C HIS A 63 -4.12 9.05 -0.80
N PHE A 64 -5.08 9.31 0.09
CA PHE A 64 -5.67 10.62 0.34
C PHE A 64 -4.93 11.37 1.44
N GLY A 65 -5.04 12.69 1.41
CA GLY A 65 -4.45 13.57 2.41
C GLY A 65 -5.47 14.64 2.81
N PRO A 66 -6.54 14.27 3.52
CA PRO A 66 -7.57 15.23 3.93
C PRO A 66 -7.04 16.27 4.94
N GLY A 67 -5.95 15.96 5.65
CA GLY A 67 -5.38 16.79 6.71
C GLY A 67 -5.66 16.20 8.10
N GLU A 68 -4.91 16.68 9.10
CA GLU A 68 -4.98 16.17 10.47
C GLU A 68 -6.01 16.91 11.35
N GLY A 69 -6.46 18.09 10.93
CA GLY A 69 -7.39 18.94 11.67
C GLY A 69 -8.87 18.72 11.35
N LEU A 70 -9.73 19.42 12.09
CA LEU A 70 -11.19 19.37 11.93
C LEU A 70 -11.68 20.15 10.70
N GLU A 71 -10.89 21.09 10.20
CA GLU A 71 -11.18 21.94 9.04
C GLU A 71 -11.25 21.17 7.71
N ALA A 72 -10.75 19.93 7.68
CA ALA A 72 -10.76 19.04 6.52
C ALA A 72 -12.17 18.64 6.03
N THR A 73 -13.22 18.94 6.80
CA THR A 73 -14.60 18.49 6.50
C THR A 73 -15.15 19.03 5.18
N ASN A 74 -14.66 20.19 4.70
CA ASN A 74 -15.12 20.80 3.45
C ASN A 74 -14.66 20.07 2.17
N GLN A 75 -13.79 19.06 2.28
CA GLN A 75 -13.22 18.32 1.15
C GLN A 75 -13.73 16.87 1.05
N ILE A 76 -14.58 16.42 1.99
CA ILE A 76 -15.01 15.02 2.09
C ILE A 76 -15.71 14.55 0.81
N ASP A 77 -16.70 15.31 0.33
CA ASP A 77 -17.46 14.95 -0.87
C ASP A 77 -16.53 14.85 -2.09
N ARG A 78 -15.55 15.75 -2.17
CA ARG A 78 -14.55 15.74 -3.24
C ARG A 78 -13.67 14.49 -3.20
N TRP A 79 -13.25 14.04 -2.03
CA TRP A 79 -12.51 12.78 -1.89
C TRP A 79 -13.35 11.56 -2.29
N ALA A 80 -14.65 11.56 -1.98
CA ALA A 80 -15.56 10.50 -2.42
C ALA A 80 -15.75 10.49 -3.94
N GLU A 81 -15.89 11.67 -4.57
CA GLU A 81 -15.91 11.81 -6.04
C GLU A 81 -14.63 11.27 -6.69
N ILE A 82 -13.46 11.62 -6.15
CA ILE A 82 -12.17 11.13 -6.61
C ILE A 82 -12.12 9.60 -6.51
N PHE A 83 -12.53 9.03 -5.37
CA PHE A 83 -12.53 7.59 -5.19
C PHE A 83 -13.46 6.86 -6.17
N ALA A 84 -14.66 7.41 -6.41
CA ALA A 84 -15.60 6.89 -7.39
C ALA A 84 -15.02 6.91 -8.82
N ALA A 85 -14.32 7.99 -9.19
CA ALA A 85 -13.65 8.11 -10.49
C ALA A 85 -12.53 7.09 -10.65
N ILE A 86 -11.70 6.88 -9.62
CA ILE A 86 -10.65 5.83 -9.59
C ILE A 86 -11.28 4.45 -9.82
N LYS A 87 -12.31 4.08 -9.05
CA LYS A 87 -12.97 2.77 -9.19
C LYS A 87 -13.57 2.56 -10.58
N THR A 88 -14.20 3.60 -11.12
CA THR A 88 -14.79 3.56 -12.47
C THR A 88 -13.71 3.34 -13.54
N ALA A 89 -12.59 4.07 -13.44
CA ALA A 89 -11.50 3.98 -14.41
C ALA A 89 -10.68 2.69 -14.28
N ALA A 90 -10.50 2.17 -13.07
CA ALA A 90 -9.83 0.90 -12.83
C ALA A 90 -10.65 -0.30 -13.34
N GLY A 91 -11.98 -0.17 -13.35
CA GLY A 91 -12.91 -1.18 -13.82
C GLY A 91 -13.37 -2.16 -12.73
N PRO A 92 -14.46 -2.91 -12.97
CA PRO A 92 -15.15 -3.69 -11.95
C PRO A 92 -14.37 -4.92 -11.46
N ALA A 93 -13.34 -5.36 -12.18
CA ALA A 93 -12.51 -6.51 -11.82
C ALA A 93 -11.29 -6.12 -10.97
N VAL A 94 -11.06 -4.83 -10.72
CA VAL A 94 -9.92 -4.32 -9.97
C VAL A 94 -10.35 -3.94 -8.56
N ASP A 95 -9.70 -4.54 -7.56
CA ASP A 95 -9.89 -4.15 -6.17
C ASP A 95 -9.24 -2.79 -5.92
N VAL A 96 -9.95 -1.88 -5.24
CA VAL A 96 -9.43 -0.55 -4.90
C VAL A 96 -9.59 -0.30 -3.41
N ALA A 97 -8.49 -0.15 -2.70
CA ALA A 97 -8.42 0.31 -1.31
C ALA A 97 -8.23 1.83 -1.24
N VAL A 98 -8.41 2.41 -0.05
CA VAL A 98 -8.15 3.82 0.21
C VAL A 98 -7.44 3.99 1.55
N ASP A 99 -6.35 4.74 1.55
CA ASP A 99 -5.65 5.22 2.74
C ASP A 99 -6.06 6.69 2.97
N ILE A 100 -6.64 6.97 4.13
CA ILE A 100 -7.06 8.34 4.52
C ILE A 100 -6.06 9.02 5.46
N HIS A 101 -4.97 8.33 5.78
CA HIS A 101 -3.72 8.82 6.34
C HIS A 101 -3.84 9.58 7.67
N ASN A 102 -4.39 8.90 8.68
CA ASN A 102 -4.43 9.33 10.07
C ASN A 102 -5.10 10.71 10.31
N PRO A 103 -6.29 11.00 9.76
CA PRO A 103 -6.97 12.26 10.04
C PRO A 103 -7.52 12.28 11.48
N HIS A 104 -8.03 13.43 11.90
CA HIS A 104 -8.81 13.48 13.14
C HIS A 104 -9.97 12.46 13.11
N PRO A 105 -10.21 11.66 14.17
CA PRO A 105 -11.23 10.60 14.18
C PRO A 105 -12.63 11.02 13.72
N ARG A 106 -13.06 12.24 14.05
CA ARG A 106 -14.36 12.78 13.62
C ARG A 106 -14.43 13.11 12.12
N VAL A 107 -13.30 13.47 11.51
CA VAL A 107 -13.21 13.63 10.05
C VAL A 107 -13.18 12.25 9.39
N ALA A 108 -12.45 11.30 9.98
CA ALA A 108 -12.40 9.92 9.51
C ALA A 108 -13.79 9.29 9.41
N MET A 109 -14.64 9.42 10.44
CA MET A 109 -16.00 8.88 10.41
C MET A 109 -16.86 9.46 9.28
N GLN A 110 -16.69 10.74 8.96
CA GLN A 110 -17.41 11.36 7.84
C GLN A 110 -16.85 10.91 6.48
N MET A 111 -15.52 10.82 6.35
CA MET A 111 -14.88 10.22 5.17
C MET A 111 -15.34 8.78 4.94
N ILE A 112 -15.35 7.96 5.99
CA ILE A 112 -15.81 6.58 5.95
C ILE A 112 -17.27 6.51 5.50
N ALA A 113 -18.16 7.35 6.05
CA ALA A 113 -19.55 7.38 5.64
C ALA A 113 -19.73 7.73 4.14
N ALA A 114 -18.88 8.62 3.60
CA ALA A 114 -18.90 8.99 2.18
C ALA A 114 -18.29 7.89 1.27
N LEU A 115 -17.29 7.14 1.76
CA LEU A 115 -16.57 6.11 1.01
C LEU A 115 -17.23 4.73 1.10
N GLU A 116 -17.92 4.39 2.19
CA GLU A 116 -18.56 3.10 2.42
C GLU A 116 -19.51 2.67 1.28
N PRO A 117 -20.38 3.54 0.73
CA PRO A 117 -21.24 3.19 -0.40
C PRO A 117 -20.46 2.74 -1.65
N LEU A 118 -19.23 3.22 -1.79
CA LEU A 118 -18.34 2.90 -2.91
C LEU A 118 -17.61 1.56 -2.70
N ARG A 119 -17.76 0.90 -1.54
CA ARG A 119 -17.22 -0.43 -1.22
C ARG A 119 -15.70 -0.55 -1.48
N PRO A 120 -14.86 0.21 -0.76
CA PRO A 120 -13.42 0.03 -0.82
C PRO A 120 -13.03 -1.39 -0.37
N LEU A 121 -11.91 -1.92 -0.90
CA LEU A 121 -11.32 -3.18 -0.42
C LEU A 121 -11.03 -3.10 1.08
N PHE A 122 -10.49 -1.96 1.51
CA PHE A 122 -10.40 -1.53 2.91
C PHE A 122 -10.20 -0.01 2.97
N ILE A 123 -10.51 0.58 4.13
CA ILE A 123 -10.17 1.95 4.51
C ILE A 123 -9.02 1.89 5.52
N GLU A 124 -7.88 2.42 5.13
CA GLU A 124 -6.62 2.34 5.85
C GLU A 124 -6.36 3.57 6.72
N GLU A 125 -5.77 3.30 7.89
CA GLU A 125 -5.26 4.28 8.86
C GLU A 125 -6.26 5.40 9.17
N PRO A 126 -7.45 5.06 9.71
CA PRO A 126 -8.52 6.03 9.91
C PRO A 126 -8.26 7.01 11.06
N MET A 127 -7.20 6.81 11.84
CA MET A 127 -6.83 7.71 12.92
C MET A 127 -5.36 7.50 13.32
N PRO A 128 -4.76 8.48 14.02
CA PRO A 128 -3.49 8.33 14.72
C PRO A 128 -3.43 7.09 15.63
N VAL A 129 -2.21 6.64 15.93
CA VAL A 129 -1.91 5.29 16.43
C VAL A 129 -2.21 5.06 17.92
N GLU A 130 -2.52 6.11 18.69
CA GLU A 130 -2.38 6.11 20.14
C GLU A 130 -3.52 5.40 20.88
N ARG A 131 -4.71 5.28 20.29
CA ARG A 131 -5.95 4.92 21.01
C ARG A 131 -6.80 3.88 20.30
N VAL A 132 -6.59 2.61 20.66
CA VAL A 132 -7.38 1.47 20.16
C VAL A 132 -8.86 1.56 20.54
N ASP A 133 -9.21 2.17 21.67
CA ASP A 133 -10.60 2.37 22.08
C ASP A 133 -11.37 3.35 21.18
N ILE A 134 -10.67 4.31 20.57
CA ILE A 134 -11.27 5.21 19.58
C ILE A 134 -11.34 4.52 18.21
N LEU A 135 -10.33 3.72 17.83
CA LEU A 135 -10.37 2.91 16.62
C LEU A 135 -11.57 1.95 16.62
N ASP A 136 -11.85 1.34 17.76
CA ASP A 136 -13.03 0.49 17.99
C ASP A 136 -14.35 1.26 17.75
N GLN A 137 -14.45 2.50 18.24
CA GLN A 137 -15.63 3.35 17.97
C GLN A 137 -15.80 3.66 16.48
N ILE A 138 -14.70 3.91 15.76
CA ILE A 138 -14.72 4.12 14.31
C ILE A 138 -15.19 2.85 13.61
N ALA A 139 -14.61 1.70 13.94
CA ALA A 139 -14.95 0.41 13.32
C ALA A 139 -16.42 0.04 13.54
N GLN A 140 -16.98 0.30 14.72
CA GLN A 140 -18.40 0.06 15.01
C GLN A 140 -19.37 0.98 14.24
N SER A 141 -18.87 2.09 13.68
CA SER A 141 -19.70 3.07 12.96
C SER A 141 -19.90 2.76 11.47
N THR A 142 -19.25 1.74 10.93
CA THR A 142 -19.25 1.42 9.49
C THR A 142 -19.31 -0.08 9.24
N ARG A 143 -19.71 -0.46 8.02
CA ARG A 143 -19.54 -1.83 7.51
C ARG A 143 -18.35 -1.98 6.59
N ALA A 144 -17.66 -0.89 6.27
CA ALA A 144 -16.46 -0.93 5.44
C ALA A 144 -15.32 -1.65 6.20
N PRO A 145 -14.49 -2.46 5.52
CA PRO A 145 -13.34 -3.08 6.16
C PRO A 145 -12.33 -2.01 6.62
N ILE A 146 -12.02 -1.98 7.91
CA ILE A 146 -10.99 -1.10 8.46
C ILE A 146 -9.64 -1.81 8.46
N ALA A 147 -8.61 -1.11 8.02
CA ALA A 147 -7.22 -1.54 8.02
C ALA A 147 -6.34 -0.56 8.81
N ALA A 148 -5.39 -1.07 9.60
CA ALA A 148 -4.39 -0.26 10.29
C ALA A 148 -3.19 -1.11 10.73
N GLY A 149 -2.16 -0.42 11.20
CA GLY A 149 -1.04 -1.00 11.94
C GLY A 149 0.33 -0.74 11.36
N GLU A 150 0.45 0.12 10.34
CA GLU A 150 1.72 0.37 9.65
C GLU A 150 2.80 0.97 10.57
N ARG A 151 2.37 1.71 11.59
CA ARG A 151 3.21 2.40 12.60
C ARG A 151 3.23 1.71 13.96
N TRP A 152 2.49 0.62 14.11
CA TRP A 152 2.45 -0.11 15.38
C TRP A 152 3.66 -1.02 15.54
N MET A 153 4.21 -1.02 16.76
CA MET A 153 5.38 -1.81 17.11
C MET A 153 4.98 -3.00 17.99
N GLY A 154 5.35 -4.21 17.55
CA GLY A 154 5.08 -5.45 18.27
C GLY A 154 3.60 -5.86 18.28
N LYS A 155 3.35 -7.13 18.64
CA LYS A 155 2.02 -7.74 18.50
C LYS A 155 0.94 -7.29 19.50
N TRP A 156 1.31 -6.60 20.58
CA TRP A 156 0.41 -6.31 21.71
C TRP A 156 -0.73 -5.35 21.34
N VAL A 157 -0.43 -4.26 20.63
CA VAL A 157 -1.47 -3.32 20.18
C VAL A 157 -2.38 -3.95 19.11
N PHE A 158 -1.84 -4.82 18.26
CA PHE A 158 -2.65 -5.62 17.33
C PHE A 158 -3.59 -6.55 18.08
N PHE A 159 -3.12 -7.23 19.13
CA PHE A 159 -3.98 -8.07 19.97
C PHE A 159 -5.15 -7.27 20.56
N ASP A 160 -4.89 -6.09 21.11
CA ASP A 160 -5.94 -5.24 21.70
C ASP A 160 -6.99 -4.80 20.66
N ALA A 161 -6.55 -4.42 19.45
CA ALA A 161 -7.44 -4.03 18.36
C ALA A 161 -8.25 -5.21 17.80
N LEU A 162 -7.60 -6.36 17.59
CA LEU A 162 -8.24 -7.58 17.09
C LEU A 162 -9.25 -8.14 18.10
N ARG A 163 -8.94 -8.12 19.40
CA ARG A 163 -9.85 -8.56 20.48
C ARG A 163 -11.16 -7.77 20.49
N LYS A 164 -11.12 -6.52 20.06
CA LYS A 164 -12.29 -5.63 19.95
C LYS A 164 -13.04 -5.77 18.63
N GLY A 165 -12.50 -6.54 17.67
CA GLY A 165 -13.05 -6.61 16.31
C GLY A 165 -12.85 -5.34 15.50
N ALA A 166 -11.88 -4.50 15.87
CA ALA A 166 -11.69 -3.19 15.25
C ALA A 166 -11.01 -3.23 13.87
N LEU A 167 -10.43 -4.38 13.50
CA LEU A 167 -9.67 -4.54 12.26
C LEU A 167 -10.20 -5.71 11.44
N ALA A 168 -10.51 -5.43 10.18
CA ALA A 168 -10.74 -6.45 9.15
C ALA A 168 -9.44 -6.81 8.41
N VAL A 169 -8.47 -5.90 8.38
CA VAL A 169 -7.14 -6.10 7.79
C VAL A 169 -6.07 -5.55 8.73
N VAL A 170 -5.03 -6.35 9.02
CA VAL A 170 -3.85 -5.87 9.74
C VAL A 170 -2.73 -5.54 8.77
N GLN A 171 -1.99 -4.47 9.05
CA GLN A 171 -0.93 -3.97 8.17
C GLN A 171 0.42 -3.79 8.88
N PRO A 172 0.95 -4.80 9.58
CA PRO A 172 2.25 -4.65 10.22
C PRO A 172 3.35 -4.46 9.16
N ASP A 173 4.20 -3.46 9.37
CA ASP A 173 5.43 -3.28 8.59
C ASP A 173 6.56 -4.12 9.19
N LEU A 174 7.27 -4.90 8.37
CA LEU A 174 8.40 -5.73 8.81
C LEU A 174 9.51 -4.91 9.50
N ALA A 175 9.79 -3.69 9.03
CA ALA A 175 10.81 -2.82 9.58
C ALA A 175 10.39 -2.14 10.89
N HIS A 176 9.08 -1.99 11.14
CA HIS A 176 8.58 -1.35 12.36
C HIS A 176 8.13 -2.35 13.42
N ALA A 177 7.41 -3.40 13.03
CA ALA A 177 6.73 -4.30 13.94
C ALA A 177 7.63 -5.39 14.54
N GLY A 178 8.90 -5.51 14.11
CA GLY A 178 9.88 -6.44 14.67
C GLY A 178 10.27 -7.61 13.75
N GLY A 179 10.25 -7.40 12.44
CA GLY A 179 10.72 -8.34 11.43
C GLY A 179 9.77 -9.51 11.16
N ILE A 180 10.23 -10.45 10.32
CA ILE A 180 9.44 -11.58 9.81
C ILE A 180 8.78 -12.38 10.95
N THR A 181 9.53 -12.63 12.02
CA THR A 181 9.05 -13.47 13.13
C THR A 181 7.89 -12.81 13.88
N GLU A 182 7.98 -11.51 14.16
CA GLU A 182 6.92 -10.81 14.90
C GLU A 182 5.69 -10.56 14.01
N CYS A 183 5.89 -10.18 12.74
CA CYS A 183 4.79 -10.06 11.77
C CYS A 183 4.07 -11.39 11.55
N LYS A 184 4.78 -12.53 11.54
CA LYS A 184 4.15 -13.85 11.46
C LYS A 184 3.25 -14.16 12.66
N LYS A 185 3.65 -13.75 13.88
CA LYS A 185 2.80 -13.89 15.07
C LYS A 185 1.57 -12.99 15.00
N ILE A 186 1.73 -11.76 14.51
CA ILE A 186 0.62 -10.83 14.27
C ILE A 186 -0.37 -11.43 13.28
N ALA A 187 0.12 -11.95 12.15
CA ALA A 187 -0.70 -12.60 11.13
C ALA A 187 -1.48 -13.81 11.68
N ALA A 188 -0.85 -14.64 12.52
CA ALA A 188 -1.51 -15.78 13.15
C ALA A 188 -2.62 -15.37 14.14
N MET A 189 -2.44 -14.28 14.90
CA MET A 189 -3.52 -13.74 15.74
C MET A 189 -4.66 -13.16 14.90
N ALA A 190 -4.32 -12.45 13.83
CA ALA A 190 -5.29 -11.89 12.89
C ALA A 190 -6.15 -13.00 12.25
N GLU A 191 -5.54 -14.13 11.90
CA GLU A 191 -6.24 -15.30 11.34
C GLU A 191 -7.34 -15.79 12.29
N ALA A 192 -7.03 -15.93 13.59
CA ALA A 192 -8.00 -16.35 14.60
C ALA A 192 -9.13 -15.33 14.82
N ALA A 193 -8.90 -14.06 14.51
CA ALA A 193 -9.88 -12.97 14.61
C ALA A 193 -10.65 -12.73 13.29
N TYR A 194 -10.51 -13.62 12.29
CA TYR A 194 -11.06 -13.43 10.93
C TYR A 194 -10.53 -12.20 10.17
N ALA A 195 -9.45 -11.58 10.66
CA ALA A 195 -8.79 -10.49 9.97
C ALA A 195 -7.80 -11.02 8.91
N LYS A 196 -7.72 -10.30 7.80
CA LYS A 196 -6.75 -10.54 6.74
C LYS A 196 -5.45 -9.78 6.97
N VAL A 197 -4.42 -10.11 6.21
CA VAL A 197 -3.10 -9.44 6.27
C VAL A 197 -2.80 -8.78 4.94
N ALA A 198 -2.43 -7.50 4.99
CA ALA A 198 -1.81 -6.77 3.90
C ALA A 198 -0.58 -6.03 4.46
N LEU A 199 0.61 -6.64 4.36
CA LEU A 199 1.81 -6.06 4.99
C LEU A 199 2.11 -4.70 4.35
N HIS A 200 2.31 -3.70 5.21
CA HIS A 200 2.81 -2.41 4.80
C HIS A 200 4.26 -2.56 4.33
N ALA A 201 4.56 -2.08 3.12
CA ALA A 201 5.86 -2.21 2.49
C ALA A 201 6.15 -1.05 1.52
N PRO A 202 6.22 0.20 1.99
CA PRO A 202 6.66 1.34 1.19
C PRO A 202 8.18 1.37 0.97
N LEU A 203 8.87 0.32 1.41
CA LEU A 203 10.30 0.30 1.64
C LEU A 203 11.07 -0.27 0.43
N SER A 204 12.30 -0.70 0.66
CA SER A 204 13.20 -1.18 -0.39
C SER A 204 12.75 -2.50 -1.03
N PRO A 205 13.26 -2.84 -2.22
CA PRO A 205 13.04 -4.16 -2.83
C PRO A 205 13.45 -5.35 -1.94
N VAL A 206 14.36 -5.14 -0.97
CA VAL A 206 14.72 -6.16 0.03
C VAL A 206 13.58 -6.38 1.03
N ALA A 207 12.94 -5.30 1.50
CA ALA A 207 11.77 -5.39 2.36
C ALA A 207 10.60 -6.05 1.63
N LEU A 208 10.37 -5.69 0.35
CA LEU A 208 9.37 -6.35 -0.49
C LEU A 208 9.62 -7.85 -0.63
N ALA A 209 10.87 -8.27 -0.87
CA ALA A 209 11.23 -9.69 -0.94
C ALA A 209 10.90 -10.44 0.36
N ALA A 210 11.19 -9.82 1.51
CA ALA A 210 10.86 -10.37 2.82
C ALA A 210 9.34 -10.46 3.06
N SER A 211 8.57 -9.45 2.61
CA SER A 211 7.11 -9.48 2.66
C SER A 211 6.53 -10.60 1.81
N ILE A 212 6.96 -10.71 0.55
CA ILE A 212 6.56 -11.79 -0.38
C ILE A 212 6.80 -13.18 0.23
N ALA A 213 7.98 -13.38 0.82
CA ALA A 213 8.33 -14.65 1.46
C ALA A 213 7.41 -14.96 2.65
N LEU A 214 7.05 -13.95 3.46
CA LEU A 214 6.09 -14.13 4.54
C LEU A 214 4.68 -14.39 4.01
N ASP A 215 4.16 -13.55 3.11
CA ASP A 215 2.83 -13.66 2.51
C ASP A 215 2.55 -15.02 1.88
N ALA A 216 3.57 -15.60 1.25
CA ALA A 216 3.48 -16.91 0.63
C ALA A 216 3.03 -18.00 1.61
N CYS A 217 3.32 -17.85 2.91
CA CYS A 217 2.98 -18.83 3.93
C CYS A 217 1.81 -18.44 4.86
N LEU A 218 1.19 -17.26 4.67
CA LEU A 218 0.10 -16.78 5.53
C LEU A 218 -1.29 -17.18 5.01
N PRO A 219 -2.06 -18.07 5.67
CA PRO A 219 -3.38 -18.47 5.17
C PRO A 219 -4.34 -17.29 4.94
N ASN A 220 -4.26 -16.27 5.79
CA ASN A 220 -5.08 -15.06 5.77
C ASN A 220 -4.48 -13.87 4.99
N PHE A 221 -3.46 -14.08 4.15
CA PHE A 221 -2.98 -13.06 3.21
C PHE A 221 -4.10 -12.52 2.29
N LEU A 222 -4.14 -11.21 2.09
CA LEU A 222 -5.06 -10.49 1.21
C LEU A 222 -4.39 -10.00 -0.07
N VAL A 223 -3.36 -9.16 0.09
CA VAL A 223 -2.66 -8.46 -0.98
C VAL A 223 -1.39 -7.83 -0.41
N GLN A 224 -0.33 -7.74 -1.21
CA GLN A 224 0.93 -7.14 -0.79
C GLN A 224 1.05 -5.71 -1.33
N GLU A 225 1.43 -4.79 -0.45
CA GLU A 225 1.77 -3.43 -0.86
C GLU A 225 3.01 -3.39 -1.73
N HIS A 226 2.95 -2.58 -2.79
CA HIS A 226 4.12 -2.08 -3.48
C HIS A 226 3.96 -0.57 -3.75
N ASN A 227 4.97 0.20 -3.39
CA ASN A 227 5.07 1.62 -3.72
C ASN A 227 6.09 1.83 -4.85
N GLU A 228 6.04 2.98 -5.54
CA GLU A 228 6.60 3.25 -6.88
C GLU A 228 8.08 2.93 -7.11
N VAL A 229 8.79 2.50 -6.07
CA VAL A 229 10.23 2.45 -5.91
C VAL A 229 10.88 1.64 -7.03
N ASN A 230 11.22 2.36 -8.11
CA ASN A 230 11.92 1.91 -9.31
C ASN A 230 11.13 0.90 -10.13
N ASP A 231 9.85 1.21 -10.33
CA ASP A 231 9.06 0.63 -11.40
C ASP A 231 9.74 0.95 -12.75
N TRP A 232 10.07 -0.09 -13.52
CA TRP A 232 10.61 0.04 -14.87
C TRP A 232 9.74 -0.72 -15.85
N ARG A 233 9.48 -0.13 -17.01
CA ARG A 233 8.71 -0.78 -18.07
C ARG A 233 9.57 -0.97 -19.30
N GLU A 234 9.64 -2.20 -19.78
CA GLU A 234 10.43 -2.57 -20.98
C GLU A 234 9.78 -3.75 -21.67
N ASN A 235 9.69 -3.69 -23.00
CA ASN A 235 9.10 -4.73 -23.84
C ASN A 235 7.69 -5.17 -23.36
N GLY A 236 6.88 -4.21 -22.91
CA GLY A 236 5.51 -4.44 -22.44
C GLY A 236 5.39 -5.05 -21.03
N LYS A 237 6.51 -5.25 -20.31
CA LYS A 237 6.53 -5.84 -18.97
C LYS A 237 6.85 -4.79 -17.91
N THR A 238 6.24 -4.94 -16.74
CA THR A 238 6.54 -4.16 -15.53
C THR A 238 7.54 -4.91 -14.66
N PHE A 239 8.64 -4.24 -14.33
CA PHE A 239 9.69 -4.72 -13.46
C PHE A 239 9.74 -3.91 -12.18
N ILE A 240 9.87 -4.60 -11.04
CA ILE A 240 9.96 -3.97 -9.71
C ILE A 240 11.36 -4.21 -9.15
N GLY A 241 12.04 -3.12 -8.76
CA GLY A 241 13.39 -3.16 -8.20
C GLY A 241 14.53 -3.25 -9.23
N LYS A 242 14.29 -2.87 -10.50
CA LYS A 242 15.34 -2.85 -11.53
C LYS A 242 16.39 -1.79 -11.16
N GLY A 243 17.68 -2.16 -11.23
CA GLY A 243 18.80 -1.33 -10.78
C GLY A 243 19.11 -1.44 -9.28
N TYR A 244 18.27 -2.12 -8.49
CA TYR A 244 18.56 -2.50 -7.10
C TYR A 244 18.84 -4.00 -7.00
N LEU A 245 18.14 -4.79 -7.83
CA LEU A 245 18.24 -6.24 -7.89
C LEU A 245 18.83 -6.67 -9.24
N LYS A 246 19.70 -7.68 -9.24
CA LYS A 246 20.17 -8.30 -10.49
C LYS A 246 19.04 -8.98 -11.27
N HIS A 247 18.08 -9.52 -10.53
CA HIS A 247 16.87 -10.16 -11.04
C HIS A 247 15.65 -9.46 -10.42
N PRO A 248 15.14 -8.38 -11.05
CA PRO A 248 13.96 -7.68 -10.55
C PRO A 248 12.72 -8.58 -10.61
N PHE A 249 11.73 -8.29 -9.77
CA PHE A 249 10.44 -8.96 -9.87
C PHE A 249 9.74 -8.56 -11.16
N VAL A 250 8.96 -9.48 -11.72
CA VAL A 250 8.19 -9.25 -12.94
C VAL A 250 6.72 -9.43 -12.60
N LEU A 251 5.92 -8.41 -12.91
CA LEU A 251 4.47 -8.50 -12.76
C LEU A 251 3.90 -9.35 -13.90
N ASP A 252 3.12 -10.37 -13.56
CA ASP A 252 2.37 -11.18 -14.52
C ASP A 252 1.05 -10.52 -14.94
N GLU A 253 0.32 -11.15 -15.86
CA GLU A 253 -0.94 -10.64 -16.41
C GLU A 253 -2.08 -10.55 -15.38
N ASP A 254 -1.95 -11.29 -14.27
CA ASP A 254 -2.89 -11.31 -13.14
C ASP A 254 -2.52 -10.27 -12.07
N GLY A 255 -1.50 -9.44 -12.30
CA GLY A 255 -1.03 -8.46 -11.32
C GLY A 255 -0.30 -9.10 -10.13
N CYS A 256 0.32 -10.26 -10.34
CA CYS A 256 1.05 -10.99 -9.32
C CYS A 256 2.54 -11.05 -9.62
N VAL A 257 3.34 -11.30 -8.58
CA VAL A 257 4.76 -11.64 -8.68
C VAL A 257 4.98 -13.07 -8.23
N ALA A 258 5.91 -13.78 -8.88
CA ALA A 258 6.26 -15.14 -8.51
C ALA A 258 7.03 -15.19 -7.17
N VAL A 259 6.74 -16.21 -6.37
CA VAL A 259 7.50 -16.51 -5.15
C VAL A 259 8.76 -17.29 -5.54
N SER A 260 9.92 -16.71 -5.22
CA SER A 260 11.21 -17.34 -5.51
C SER A 260 11.37 -18.66 -4.75
N GLN A 261 11.92 -19.66 -5.44
CA GLN A 261 12.29 -20.96 -4.85
C GLN A 261 13.79 -21.02 -4.48
N ALA A 262 14.53 -19.94 -4.72
CA ALA A 262 15.94 -19.86 -4.35
C ALA A 262 16.10 -19.69 -2.82
N PRO A 263 17.25 -20.09 -2.24
CA PRO A 263 17.50 -19.94 -0.82
C PRO A 263 17.42 -18.48 -0.32
N GLY A 264 17.14 -18.31 0.98
CA GLY A 264 17.06 -17.00 1.62
C GLY A 264 15.81 -16.22 1.18
N LEU A 265 15.99 -14.93 0.88
CA LEU A 265 14.91 -14.08 0.34
C LEU A 265 14.72 -14.24 -1.18
N GLY A 266 15.54 -15.08 -1.82
CA GLY A 266 15.41 -15.38 -3.24
C GLY A 266 15.73 -14.21 -4.18
N ILE A 267 16.50 -13.22 -3.69
CA ILE A 267 16.96 -12.05 -4.44
C ILE A 267 18.48 -11.92 -4.38
N GLU A 268 19.06 -11.26 -5.39
CA GLU A 268 20.46 -10.85 -5.41
C GLU A 268 20.53 -9.34 -5.65
N ILE A 269 21.29 -8.63 -4.81
CA ILE A 269 21.46 -7.18 -4.89
C ILE A 269 22.41 -6.84 -6.05
N ASP A 270 22.01 -5.89 -6.89
CA ASP A 270 22.92 -5.24 -7.84
C ASP A 270 23.78 -4.23 -7.08
N MET A 271 24.99 -4.65 -6.70
CA MET A 271 25.91 -3.81 -5.92
C MET A 271 26.39 -2.58 -6.69
N ASP A 272 26.45 -2.62 -8.03
CA ASP A 272 26.89 -1.48 -8.83
C ASP A 272 25.76 -0.47 -8.98
N GLY A 273 24.55 -0.94 -9.27
CA GLY A 273 23.34 -0.11 -9.25
C GLY A 273 23.12 0.55 -7.89
N LEU A 274 23.23 -0.23 -6.80
CA LEU A 274 23.11 0.31 -5.44
C LEU A 274 24.16 1.38 -5.14
N ARG A 275 25.43 1.16 -5.53
CA ARG A 275 26.49 2.16 -5.35
C ARG A 275 26.17 3.45 -6.10
N ASP A 276 25.61 3.37 -7.31
CA ASP A 276 25.28 4.55 -8.10
C ASP A 276 24.15 5.35 -7.45
N ILE A 277 23.09 4.68 -7.01
CA ILE A 277 21.98 5.28 -6.26
C ILE A 277 22.49 5.98 -4.99
N MET A 278 23.36 5.31 -4.22
CA MET A 278 23.89 5.82 -2.96
C MET A 278 24.87 6.99 -3.12
N ARG A 279 25.30 7.34 -4.35
CA ARG A 279 26.06 8.60 -4.60
C ARG A 279 25.18 9.84 -4.45
N HIS A 280 23.87 9.67 -4.54
CA HIS A 280 22.93 10.77 -4.41
C HIS A 280 22.55 11.00 -2.93
N PRO A 281 22.44 12.26 -2.47
CA PRO A 281 22.11 12.55 -1.08
C PRO A 281 20.70 12.06 -0.73
N TRP A 282 20.53 11.59 0.50
CA TRP A 282 19.22 11.25 1.04
C TRP A 282 18.36 12.52 1.19
N SER A 283 17.08 12.41 0.84
CA SER A 283 16.08 13.48 0.99
C SER A 283 14.93 13.01 1.88
N ALA A 284 14.52 13.86 2.81
CA ALA A 284 13.31 13.67 3.62
C ALA A 284 12.03 13.98 2.83
N GLN A 285 12.12 14.74 1.74
CA GLN A 285 11.03 14.84 0.80
C GLN A 285 10.91 13.49 0.10
N ARG A 286 9.72 12.86 0.15
CA ARG A 286 9.40 11.76 -0.77
C ARG A 286 9.34 12.38 -2.17
N GLY A 287 10.49 12.42 -2.84
CA GLY A 287 10.71 13.13 -4.09
C GLY A 287 11.98 13.95 -4.08
#